data_AF-A0A838I330-F1
#
_entry.id   AF-A0A838I330-F1
#
_cell.length_a   1.000
_cell.length_b   1.000
_cell.length_c   1.000
_cell.angle_alpha   90.00
_cell.angle_beta   90.00
_cell.angle_gamma   90.00
#
_symmetry.space_group_name_H-M   'P 1'
#
loop_
_entity.id
_entity.type
_entity.pdbx_description
1 polymer ?
#
loop_
_entity_poly.entity_id
_entity_poly.type
_entity_poly.pdbx_seq_one_letter_code
_entity_poly.pdbx_strand_id
1 'polypeptide(L)'
;MIASILNELSKSDFDFRECAYPNDPLSALFPEWVRYYRLKYAIAKTLQPRTILEVGVRFGYSAAAFLAAAPEAKFVGIDLNSDSFGGQVDALAWARQITIGRDARFIVADSQKMERFPGDTYDLIHVDGQQDGGGTFHDLRRAVAQARWVLLDGYFWTQENFLNANDFLLKYKDVVEYALTIPGYAGELLLRVKDEFLMSCAAVPAAAPSESRQLTEFYDSNYYLNDCGGHREFRQSGGQRVEDLRLLSLLMLTRLGSGGRALDLGCGRGEITCQLAWNAVPVTAIDYSAAAIELAKSCLSQAPEEVRRKARFICGDVGELQLEDRFGVAIAGDLIEHLAPAEVARLYATLAKLLDSDGVFVIHTAPNLWRYTRDHPRRRAAAGGLGAYLPVEPRTRYELLMHINEQTPARLRRALCEFFPHVKVWVGSPTDPAGSLSRRFNFDELTRAPDIYALASHAPLDLAKAARVLTMPGLPDGVHHNFSLRLNEWPRAAAAGSSFTLAVSVTNNSAHVISSLSPHPVRLSYHWTTLSKDRVIVFDGARSTLPFGVCPGETRVILAGIEAPREEGALLLSVSLVQEGCCWFEEKAGFAPAEGVIAISPT
;
A
#
# COMPACT_ATOMS: atom_id res chain seq x y z
N MET A 1 -26.44 -19.83 -12.37
CA MET A 1 -26.39 -18.68 -13.30
C MET A 1 -25.98 -19.09 -14.72
N ILE A 2 -24.74 -19.53 -14.99
CA ILE A 2 -24.29 -19.89 -16.37
C ILE A 2 -25.24 -20.89 -17.05
N ALA A 3 -25.60 -21.98 -16.37
CA ALA A 3 -26.52 -22.98 -16.93
C ALA A 3 -27.90 -22.39 -17.31
N SER A 4 -28.40 -21.42 -16.52
CA SER A 4 -29.64 -20.71 -16.80
C SER A 4 -29.53 -19.87 -18.06
N ILE A 5 -28.44 -19.10 -18.21
CA ILE A 5 -28.15 -18.30 -19.40
C ILE A 5 -28.04 -19.18 -20.65
N LEU A 6 -27.31 -20.29 -20.57
CA LEU A 6 -27.14 -21.22 -21.69
C LEU A 6 -28.46 -21.92 -22.08
N ASN A 7 -29.34 -22.16 -21.10
CA ASN A 7 -30.68 -22.69 -21.34
C ASN A 7 -31.63 -21.66 -21.97
N GLU A 8 -31.53 -20.38 -21.61
CA GLU A 8 -32.27 -19.32 -22.31
C GLU A 8 -31.72 -19.11 -23.74
N LEU A 9 -30.40 -19.21 -23.92
CA LEU A 9 -29.75 -19.12 -25.23
C LEU A 9 -30.21 -20.23 -26.18
N SER A 10 -30.39 -21.47 -25.68
CA SER A 10 -30.81 -22.60 -26.51
C SER A 10 -32.28 -22.56 -26.91
N LYS A 11 -33.11 -21.83 -26.16
CA LYS A 11 -34.55 -21.68 -26.40
C LYS A 11 -34.89 -20.46 -27.25
N SER A 12 -34.05 -19.43 -27.22
CA SER A 12 -34.29 -18.18 -27.93
C SER A 12 -34.07 -18.33 -29.43
N ASP A 13 -34.97 -17.77 -30.21
CA ASP A 13 -34.85 -17.57 -31.65
C ASP A 13 -34.41 -16.14 -32.02
N PHE A 14 -34.15 -15.27 -31.03
CA PHE A 14 -33.81 -13.87 -31.24
C PHE A 14 -32.71 -13.71 -32.30
N ASP A 15 -32.96 -12.80 -33.24
CA ASP A 15 -32.09 -12.50 -34.36
C ASP A 15 -32.05 -10.99 -34.60
N PHE A 16 -30.91 -10.36 -34.27
CA PHE A 16 -30.75 -8.91 -34.39
C PHE A 16 -30.85 -8.41 -35.84
N ARG A 17 -30.69 -9.28 -36.85
CA ARG A 17 -30.74 -8.90 -38.28
C ARG A 17 -32.08 -8.31 -38.69
N GLU A 18 -33.15 -8.64 -37.97
CA GLU A 18 -34.48 -8.05 -38.17
C GLU A 18 -34.51 -6.54 -37.92
N CYS A 19 -33.57 -6.02 -37.13
CA CYS A 19 -33.42 -4.60 -36.83
C CYS A 19 -32.05 -4.04 -37.24
N ALA A 20 -31.25 -4.80 -37.99
CA ALA A 20 -29.89 -4.38 -38.33
C ALA A 20 -29.88 -3.22 -39.35
N TYR A 21 -28.88 -2.36 -39.26
CA TYR A 21 -28.70 -1.26 -40.21
C TYR A 21 -28.34 -1.84 -41.59
N PRO A 22 -29.12 -1.59 -42.65
CA PRO A 22 -28.90 -2.23 -43.95
C PRO A 22 -27.54 -1.93 -44.59
N ASN A 23 -26.99 -0.75 -44.28
CA ASN A 23 -25.70 -0.30 -44.81
C ASN A 23 -24.59 -0.39 -43.76
N ASP A 24 -24.70 -1.28 -42.78
CA ASP A 24 -23.63 -1.50 -41.80
C ASP A 24 -22.36 -1.97 -42.54
N PRO A 25 -21.22 -1.28 -42.38
CA PRO A 25 -19.97 -1.66 -43.02
C PRO A 25 -19.49 -3.05 -42.60
N LEU A 26 -20.00 -3.59 -41.48
CA LEU A 26 -19.66 -4.91 -40.94
C LEU A 26 -20.75 -5.97 -41.18
N SER A 27 -21.70 -5.70 -42.08
CA SER A 27 -22.80 -6.63 -42.43
C SER A 27 -22.33 -8.03 -42.84
N ALA A 28 -21.12 -8.16 -43.39
CA ALA A 28 -20.51 -9.46 -43.70
C ALA A 28 -20.31 -10.37 -42.47
N LEU A 29 -20.18 -9.81 -41.27
CA LEU A 29 -19.98 -10.55 -40.01
C LEU A 29 -21.30 -10.95 -39.34
N PHE A 30 -22.45 -10.45 -39.83
CA PHE A 30 -23.74 -10.68 -39.19
C PHE A 30 -24.09 -12.15 -38.94
N PRO A 31 -23.80 -13.12 -39.86
CA PRO A 31 -24.07 -14.53 -39.60
C PRO A 31 -23.39 -15.06 -38.33
N GLU A 32 -22.18 -14.59 -38.04
CA GLU A 32 -21.41 -14.97 -36.84
C GLU A 32 -21.95 -14.28 -35.58
N TRP A 33 -22.49 -13.07 -35.74
CA TRP A 33 -22.99 -12.25 -34.64
C TRP A 33 -24.40 -12.61 -34.16
N VAL A 34 -25.19 -13.38 -34.93
CA VAL A 34 -26.55 -13.78 -34.51
C VAL A 34 -26.53 -14.46 -33.14
N ARG A 35 -25.65 -15.45 -32.96
CA ARG A 35 -25.53 -16.17 -31.69
C ARG A 35 -25.04 -15.25 -30.57
N TYR A 36 -24.18 -14.29 -30.89
CA TYR A 36 -23.63 -13.33 -29.95
C TYR A 36 -24.71 -12.35 -29.43
N TYR A 37 -25.51 -11.73 -30.28
CA TYR A 37 -26.62 -10.88 -29.80
C TYR A 37 -27.75 -11.70 -29.15
N ARG A 38 -27.96 -12.95 -29.57
CA ARG A 38 -28.86 -13.88 -28.87
C ARG A 38 -28.37 -14.20 -27.45
N LEU A 39 -27.05 -14.21 -27.22
CA LEU A 39 -26.49 -14.34 -25.89
C LEU A 39 -26.82 -13.11 -25.02
N LYS A 40 -26.75 -11.90 -25.56
CA LYS A 40 -27.17 -10.67 -24.86
C LYS A 40 -28.65 -10.73 -24.45
N TYR A 41 -29.52 -11.18 -25.36
CA TYR A 41 -30.92 -11.46 -25.05
C TYR A 41 -31.04 -12.48 -23.90
N ALA A 42 -30.35 -13.62 -23.97
CA ALA A 42 -30.43 -14.67 -22.96
C ALA A 42 -29.93 -14.21 -21.57
N ILE A 43 -28.88 -13.38 -21.53
CA ILE A 43 -28.37 -12.78 -20.30
C ILE A 43 -29.45 -11.87 -19.69
N ALA A 44 -29.98 -10.90 -20.44
CA ALA A 44 -31.04 -10.02 -19.94
C ALA A 44 -32.32 -10.78 -19.57
N LYS A 45 -32.65 -11.85 -20.31
CA LYS A 45 -33.80 -12.70 -19.99
C LYS A 45 -33.61 -13.43 -18.67
N THR A 46 -32.39 -13.86 -18.37
CA THR A 46 -32.06 -14.51 -17.10
C THR A 46 -32.03 -13.53 -15.94
N LEU A 47 -31.48 -12.33 -16.14
CA LEU A 47 -31.31 -11.32 -15.09
C LEU A 47 -32.57 -10.49 -14.81
N GLN A 48 -33.46 -10.34 -15.79
CA GLN A 48 -34.67 -9.49 -15.72
C GLN A 48 -34.39 -8.06 -15.21
N PRO A 49 -33.44 -7.32 -15.82
CA PRO A 49 -33.12 -5.97 -15.36
C PRO A 49 -34.28 -5.01 -15.64
N ARG A 50 -34.56 -4.08 -14.70
CA ARG A 50 -35.52 -2.98 -14.91
C ARG A 50 -34.84 -1.70 -15.39
N THR A 51 -33.54 -1.59 -15.13
CA THR A 51 -32.71 -0.46 -15.54
C THR A 51 -31.42 -0.98 -16.16
N ILE A 52 -31.14 -0.52 -17.37
CA ILE A 52 -29.98 -0.93 -18.16
C ILE A 52 -29.23 0.33 -18.61
N LEU A 53 -27.91 0.30 -18.46
CA LEU A 53 -27.04 1.27 -19.12
C LEU A 53 -26.03 0.56 -20.00
N GLU A 54 -25.75 1.12 -21.17
CA GLU A 54 -24.76 0.62 -22.12
C GLU A 54 -23.74 1.69 -22.44
N VAL A 55 -22.46 1.33 -22.38
CA VAL A 55 -21.34 2.13 -22.89
C VAL A 55 -20.89 1.50 -24.21
N GLY A 56 -20.89 2.26 -25.30
CA GLY A 56 -20.55 1.77 -26.64
C GLY A 56 -21.75 1.19 -27.38
N VAL A 57 -22.78 2.01 -27.61
CA VAL A 57 -24.06 1.57 -28.19
C VAL A 57 -23.97 1.28 -29.69
N ARG A 58 -23.23 2.13 -30.42
CA ARG A 58 -23.17 2.17 -31.88
C ARG A 58 -24.57 2.16 -32.52
N PHE A 59 -24.91 1.13 -33.30
CA PHE A 59 -26.20 1.00 -34.00
C PHE A 59 -27.32 0.46 -33.10
N GLY A 60 -27.03 0.08 -31.84
CA GLY A 60 -28.03 -0.32 -30.85
C GLY A 60 -28.49 -1.78 -30.91
N TYR A 61 -27.71 -2.68 -31.52
CA TYR A 61 -28.09 -4.10 -31.63
C TYR A 61 -28.16 -4.81 -30.27
N SER A 62 -27.23 -4.52 -29.36
CA SER A 62 -27.27 -4.96 -27.96
C SER A 62 -28.47 -4.37 -27.24
N ALA A 63 -28.74 -3.07 -27.40
CA ALA A 63 -29.94 -2.42 -26.86
C ALA A 63 -31.22 -3.12 -27.32
N ALA A 64 -31.34 -3.46 -28.60
CA ALA A 64 -32.48 -4.19 -29.15
C ALA A 64 -32.62 -5.59 -28.52
N ALA A 65 -31.51 -6.32 -28.35
CA ALA A 65 -31.49 -7.63 -27.69
C ALA A 65 -31.93 -7.56 -26.22
N PHE A 66 -31.39 -6.60 -25.46
CA PHE A 66 -31.75 -6.40 -24.06
C PHE A 66 -33.20 -6.01 -23.89
N LEU A 67 -33.68 -5.05 -24.68
CA LEU A 67 -35.06 -4.58 -24.63
C LEU A 67 -36.04 -5.66 -25.13
N ALA A 68 -35.67 -6.50 -26.09
CA ALA A 68 -36.50 -7.65 -26.46
C ALA A 68 -36.68 -8.64 -25.30
N ALA A 69 -35.64 -8.87 -24.50
CA ALA A 69 -35.69 -9.76 -23.35
C ALA A 69 -36.42 -9.17 -22.13
N ALA A 70 -36.29 -7.84 -21.93
CA ALA A 70 -36.89 -7.07 -20.85
C ALA A 70 -37.59 -5.81 -21.40
N PRO A 71 -38.84 -5.94 -21.92
CA PRO A 71 -39.51 -4.85 -22.64
C PRO A 71 -39.79 -3.59 -21.84
N GLU A 72 -40.01 -3.74 -20.54
CA GLU A 72 -40.30 -2.67 -19.59
C GLU A 72 -39.04 -2.02 -18.99
N ALA A 73 -37.85 -2.48 -19.39
CA ALA A 73 -36.60 -1.94 -18.87
C ALA A 73 -36.36 -0.53 -19.40
N LYS A 74 -35.95 0.37 -18.50
CA LYS A 74 -35.43 1.68 -18.87
C LYS A 74 -33.98 1.54 -19.35
N PHE A 75 -33.69 2.03 -20.54
CA PHE A 75 -32.39 1.91 -21.19
C PHE A 75 -31.70 3.26 -21.37
N VAL A 76 -30.43 3.36 -20.98
CA VAL A 76 -29.58 4.53 -21.21
C VAL A 76 -28.32 4.10 -21.97
N GLY A 77 -28.19 4.56 -23.21
CA GLY A 77 -27.00 4.31 -24.03
C GLY A 77 -26.04 5.51 -24.05
N ILE A 78 -24.75 5.25 -23.94
CA ILE A 78 -23.67 6.25 -24.07
C ILE A 78 -22.78 5.85 -25.24
N ASP A 79 -22.48 6.80 -26.13
CA ASP A 79 -21.58 6.57 -27.25
C ASP A 79 -20.74 7.82 -27.55
N LEU A 80 -19.50 7.63 -27.96
CA LEU A 80 -18.60 8.72 -28.34
C LEU A 80 -19.00 9.37 -29.68
N ASN A 81 -19.80 8.67 -30.49
CA ASN A 81 -20.20 9.05 -31.84
C ASN A 81 -19.01 9.39 -32.75
N SER A 82 -17.99 8.53 -32.73
CA SER A 82 -16.77 8.63 -33.53
C SER A 82 -16.52 7.34 -34.30
N ASP A 83 -15.56 7.37 -35.22
CA ASP A 83 -15.07 6.23 -36.00
C ASP A 83 -13.92 5.45 -35.31
N SER A 84 -13.60 5.81 -34.07
CA SER A 84 -12.56 5.17 -33.27
C SER A 84 -13.06 3.92 -32.54
N PHE A 85 -12.17 2.96 -32.28
CA PHE A 85 -12.47 1.75 -31.48
C PHE A 85 -13.67 0.93 -31.98
N GLY A 86 -13.92 0.94 -33.31
CA GLY A 86 -15.06 0.23 -33.91
C GLY A 86 -16.39 1.00 -33.85
N GLY A 87 -16.37 2.25 -33.40
CA GLY A 87 -17.50 3.17 -33.45
C GLY A 87 -17.87 3.59 -34.87
N GLN A 88 -19.01 4.26 -35.00
CA GLN A 88 -19.49 4.79 -36.28
C GLN A 88 -20.22 6.11 -36.06
N VAL A 89 -19.83 7.14 -36.82
CA VAL A 89 -20.51 8.44 -36.82
C VAL A 89 -21.98 8.26 -37.24
N ASP A 90 -22.88 8.90 -36.50
CA ASP A 90 -24.34 8.91 -36.67
C ASP A 90 -25.06 7.58 -36.41
N ALA A 91 -24.37 6.57 -35.88
CA ALA A 91 -24.97 5.26 -35.57
C ALA A 91 -26.13 5.36 -34.55
N LEU A 92 -26.06 6.31 -33.62
CA LEU A 92 -27.12 6.54 -32.64
C LEU A 92 -28.46 6.99 -33.25
N ALA A 93 -28.47 7.52 -34.48
CA ALA A 93 -29.72 7.81 -35.17
C ALA A 93 -30.50 6.51 -35.45
N TRP A 94 -29.79 5.46 -35.88
CA TRP A 94 -30.38 4.14 -36.09
C TRP A 94 -30.77 3.47 -34.76
N ALA A 95 -29.92 3.55 -33.73
CA ALA A 95 -30.22 3.02 -32.41
C ALA A 95 -31.55 3.58 -31.86
N ARG A 96 -31.80 4.89 -32.05
CA ARG A 96 -33.08 5.53 -31.72
C ARG A 96 -34.25 4.98 -32.54
N GLN A 97 -34.03 4.73 -33.84
CA GLN A 97 -35.07 4.21 -34.73
C GLN A 97 -35.52 2.80 -34.34
N ILE A 98 -34.58 1.89 -34.05
CA ILE A 98 -34.90 0.49 -33.75
C ILE A 98 -35.43 0.27 -32.33
N THR A 99 -35.33 1.29 -31.47
CA THR A 99 -35.85 1.28 -30.10
C THR A 99 -37.11 2.14 -29.92
N ILE A 100 -37.74 2.59 -31.03
CA ILE A 100 -39.02 3.32 -30.98
C ILE A 100 -40.06 2.49 -30.21
N GLY A 101 -40.79 3.16 -29.32
CA GLY A 101 -41.80 2.55 -28.46
C GLY A 101 -41.25 1.89 -27.20
N ARG A 102 -39.94 1.98 -26.94
CA ARG A 102 -39.30 1.56 -25.68
C ARG A 102 -38.86 2.78 -24.86
N ASP A 103 -38.68 2.62 -23.55
CA ASP A 103 -38.07 3.66 -22.69
C ASP A 103 -36.54 3.66 -22.85
N ALA A 104 -36.07 4.14 -24.01
CA ALA A 104 -34.65 4.19 -24.37
C ALA A 104 -34.18 5.62 -24.62
N ARG A 105 -33.06 6.01 -23.99
CA ARG A 105 -32.40 7.30 -24.17
C ARG A 105 -30.93 7.11 -24.56
N PHE A 106 -30.44 7.92 -25.48
CA PHE A 106 -29.05 7.88 -25.95
C PHE A 106 -28.33 9.21 -25.75
N ILE A 107 -27.10 9.15 -25.25
CA ILE A 107 -26.24 10.29 -24.87
C ILE A 107 -24.95 10.21 -25.70
N VAL A 108 -24.61 11.30 -26.39
CA VAL A 108 -23.31 11.44 -27.04
C VAL A 108 -22.32 12.00 -26.02
N ALA A 109 -21.40 11.16 -25.55
CA ALA A 109 -20.39 11.56 -24.58
C ALA A 109 -19.22 10.56 -24.52
N ASP A 110 -18.09 11.06 -24.03
CA ASP A 110 -16.86 10.29 -23.82
C ASP A 110 -16.86 9.66 -22.42
N SER A 111 -17.07 8.34 -22.33
CA SER A 111 -17.07 7.62 -21.05
C SER A 111 -15.73 7.75 -20.30
N GLN A 112 -14.63 7.94 -21.03
CA GLN A 112 -13.28 8.07 -20.46
C GLN A 112 -13.09 9.38 -19.69
N LYS A 113 -13.96 10.37 -19.93
CA LYS A 113 -13.98 11.65 -19.20
C LYS A 113 -15.04 11.68 -18.08
N MET A 114 -15.81 10.62 -17.92
CA MET A 114 -16.85 10.56 -16.90
C MET A 114 -16.29 10.12 -15.54
N GLU A 115 -16.58 10.92 -14.51
CA GLU A 115 -16.37 10.52 -13.12
C GLU A 115 -17.46 9.57 -12.62
N ARG A 116 -18.66 9.69 -13.18
CA ARG A 116 -19.83 8.88 -12.88
C ARG A 116 -20.70 8.75 -14.13
N PHE A 117 -21.31 7.60 -14.33
CA PHE A 117 -22.33 7.42 -15.36
C PHE A 117 -23.63 8.14 -14.98
N PRO A 118 -24.42 8.62 -15.96
CA PRO A 118 -25.71 9.25 -15.71
C PRO A 118 -26.64 8.33 -14.91
N GLY A 119 -27.50 8.92 -14.08
CA GLY A 119 -28.44 8.16 -13.25
C GLY A 119 -27.85 7.65 -11.92
N ASP A 120 -28.65 6.89 -11.20
CA ASP A 120 -28.30 6.36 -9.88
C ASP A 120 -27.66 4.96 -9.99
N THR A 121 -28.39 3.93 -9.58
CA THR A 121 -28.00 2.52 -9.65
C THR A 121 -28.80 1.82 -10.73
N TYR A 122 -28.12 0.98 -11.51
CA TYR A 122 -28.66 0.15 -12.57
C TYR A 122 -28.72 -1.31 -12.13
N ASP A 123 -29.70 -2.06 -12.63
CA ASP A 123 -29.70 -3.50 -12.49
C ASP A 123 -28.61 -4.14 -13.36
N LEU A 124 -28.38 -3.59 -14.57
CA LEU A 124 -27.33 -4.04 -15.49
C LEU A 124 -26.60 -2.85 -16.11
N ILE A 125 -25.26 -2.84 -16.05
CA ILE A 125 -24.41 -2.02 -16.90
C ILE A 125 -23.66 -2.92 -17.88
N HIS A 126 -23.84 -2.66 -19.18
CA HIS A 126 -23.10 -3.28 -20.28
C HIS A 126 -21.94 -2.37 -20.69
N VAL A 127 -20.72 -2.90 -20.66
CA VAL A 127 -19.49 -2.23 -21.06
C VAL A 127 -19.01 -2.83 -22.38
N ASP A 128 -19.23 -2.10 -23.47
CA ASP A 128 -18.84 -2.45 -24.85
C ASP A 128 -18.22 -1.22 -25.55
N GLY A 129 -17.50 -0.41 -24.77
CA GLY A 129 -16.90 0.84 -25.21
C GLY A 129 -15.46 0.68 -25.73
N GLN A 130 -14.55 1.49 -25.20
CA GLN A 130 -13.15 1.49 -25.64
C GLN A 130 -12.39 0.27 -25.10
N GLN A 131 -12.12 -0.72 -25.96
CA GLN A 131 -11.46 -1.98 -25.62
C GLN A 131 -9.92 -1.98 -25.83
N ASP A 132 -9.24 -0.89 -25.46
CA ASP A 132 -7.76 -0.76 -25.51
C ASP A 132 -7.08 -1.12 -24.18
N GLY A 133 -7.79 -1.87 -23.33
CA GLY A 133 -7.39 -2.24 -21.98
C GLY A 133 -7.51 -1.09 -20.96
N GLY A 134 -6.98 0.10 -21.27
CA GLY A 134 -7.09 1.29 -20.43
C GLY A 134 -8.52 1.76 -20.26
N GLY A 135 -9.26 1.85 -21.36
CA GLY A 135 -10.68 2.20 -21.36
C GLY A 135 -11.52 1.17 -20.61
N THR A 136 -11.23 -0.11 -20.82
CA THR A 136 -11.89 -1.22 -20.13
C THR A 136 -11.79 -1.12 -18.62
N PHE A 137 -10.58 -0.91 -18.09
CA PHE A 137 -10.38 -0.79 -16.65
C PHE A 137 -11.15 0.41 -16.08
N HIS A 138 -11.13 1.55 -16.79
CA HIS A 138 -11.85 2.75 -16.38
C HIS A 138 -13.37 2.51 -16.34
N ASP A 139 -13.94 1.96 -17.41
CA ASP A 139 -15.37 1.72 -17.51
C ASP A 139 -15.85 0.66 -16.50
N LEU A 140 -15.10 -0.43 -16.29
CA LEU A 140 -15.38 -1.42 -15.24
C LEU A 140 -15.45 -0.78 -13.85
N ARG A 141 -14.49 0.11 -13.53
CA ARG A 141 -14.46 0.83 -12.25
C ARG A 141 -15.70 1.70 -12.05
N ARG A 142 -16.17 2.37 -13.10
CA ARG A 142 -17.42 3.15 -13.04
C ARG A 142 -18.65 2.26 -12.93
N ALA A 143 -18.67 1.16 -13.68
CA ALA A 143 -19.78 0.23 -13.71
C ALA A 143 -20.03 -0.42 -12.34
N VAL A 144 -19.00 -0.93 -11.66
CA VAL A 144 -19.21 -1.58 -10.35
C VAL A 144 -19.69 -0.64 -9.25
N ALA A 145 -19.47 0.67 -9.39
CA ALA A 145 -19.97 1.67 -8.44
C ALA A 145 -21.47 1.99 -8.65
N GLN A 146 -22.06 1.57 -9.78
CA GLN A 146 -23.43 1.93 -10.17
C GLN A 146 -24.27 0.76 -10.68
N ALA A 147 -23.80 -0.48 -10.64
CA ALA A 147 -24.58 -1.63 -11.13
C ALA A 147 -24.56 -2.84 -10.22
N ARG A 148 -25.72 -3.50 -10.11
CA ARG A 148 -25.84 -4.85 -9.53
C ARG A 148 -25.12 -5.89 -10.36
N TRP A 149 -25.28 -5.81 -11.68
CA TRP A 149 -24.61 -6.65 -12.66
C TRP A 149 -23.82 -5.81 -13.64
N VAL A 150 -22.55 -6.18 -13.84
CA VAL A 150 -21.72 -5.60 -14.90
C VAL A 150 -21.45 -6.67 -15.94
N LEU A 151 -21.81 -6.42 -17.19
CA LEU A 151 -21.48 -7.26 -18.33
C LEU A 151 -20.41 -6.56 -19.15
N LEU A 152 -19.21 -7.15 -19.21
CA LEU A 152 -18.12 -6.68 -20.06
C LEU A 152 -18.06 -7.54 -21.31
N ASP A 153 -18.07 -6.86 -22.46
CA ASP A 153 -17.83 -7.46 -23.75
C ASP A 153 -16.34 -7.58 -24.08
N GLY A 154 -16.02 -8.46 -25.02
CA GLY A 154 -14.69 -8.59 -25.58
C GLY A 154 -13.66 -9.15 -24.60
N TYR A 155 -14.06 -9.88 -23.56
CA TYR A 155 -13.15 -10.31 -22.49
C TYR A 155 -11.90 -11.05 -23.00
N PHE A 156 -12.03 -11.82 -24.08
CA PHE A 156 -10.96 -12.51 -24.79
C PHE A 156 -10.56 -11.87 -26.13
N TRP A 157 -11.05 -10.66 -26.43
CA TRP A 157 -10.84 -9.98 -27.71
C TRP A 157 -9.37 -9.65 -27.98
N THR A 158 -8.69 -9.04 -27.00
CA THR A 158 -7.27 -8.73 -27.08
C THR A 158 -6.56 -9.15 -25.79
N GLN A 159 -5.25 -9.39 -25.90
CA GLN A 159 -4.41 -9.62 -24.74
C GLN A 159 -4.48 -8.45 -23.74
N GLU A 160 -4.51 -7.21 -24.25
CA GLU A 160 -4.63 -6.01 -23.40
C GLU A 160 -5.96 -5.97 -22.67
N ASN A 161 -7.08 -6.27 -23.33
CA ASN A 161 -8.39 -6.28 -22.70
C ASN A 161 -8.46 -7.35 -21.60
N PHE A 162 -7.99 -8.56 -21.90
CA PHE A 162 -7.95 -9.67 -20.95
C PHE A 162 -7.10 -9.32 -19.71
N LEU A 163 -5.89 -8.77 -19.91
CA LEU A 163 -4.99 -8.43 -18.81
C LEU A 163 -5.54 -7.31 -17.92
N ASN A 164 -6.13 -6.26 -18.50
CA ASN A 164 -6.71 -5.16 -17.72
C ASN A 164 -8.00 -5.57 -16.99
N ALA A 165 -8.84 -6.41 -17.59
CA ALA A 165 -10.01 -6.97 -16.92
C ALA A 165 -9.61 -7.87 -15.74
N ASN A 166 -8.53 -8.66 -15.87
CA ASN A 166 -8.01 -9.47 -14.76
C ASN A 166 -7.34 -8.62 -13.67
N ASP A 167 -6.59 -7.57 -14.04
CA ASP A 167 -6.06 -6.61 -13.06
C ASP A 167 -7.20 -5.96 -12.27
N PHE A 168 -8.29 -5.58 -12.94
CA PHE A 168 -9.49 -5.09 -12.29
C PHE A 168 -10.07 -6.12 -11.31
N LEU A 169 -10.29 -7.37 -11.73
CA LEU A 169 -10.84 -8.42 -10.88
C LEU A 169 -9.99 -8.69 -9.63
N LEU A 170 -8.66 -8.69 -9.78
CA LEU A 170 -7.74 -8.88 -8.65
C LEU A 170 -7.80 -7.72 -7.66
N LYS A 171 -7.90 -6.50 -8.18
CA LYS A 171 -7.89 -5.26 -7.39
C LYS A 171 -9.21 -5.03 -6.69
N TYR A 172 -10.34 -5.26 -7.37
CA TYR A 172 -11.69 -5.03 -6.88
C TYR A 172 -12.37 -6.30 -6.35
N LYS A 173 -11.58 -7.32 -5.98
CA LYS A 173 -12.10 -8.59 -5.43
C LYS A 173 -12.92 -8.41 -4.14
N ASP A 174 -12.69 -7.32 -3.42
CA ASP A 174 -13.40 -6.96 -2.19
C ASP A 174 -14.86 -6.57 -2.45
N VAL A 175 -15.16 -6.01 -3.64
CA VAL A 175 -16.51 -5.52 -4.01
C VAL A 175 -17.25 -6.45 -4.97
N VAL A 176 -16.55 -7.38 -5.62
CA VAL A 176 -17.14 -8.39 -6.50
C VAL A 176 -17.55 -9.61 -5.65
N GLU A 177 -18.82 -10.00 -5.73
CA GLU A 177 -19.34 -11.21 -5.08
C GLU A 177 -18.84 -12.47 -5.81
N TYR A 178 -18.99 -12.47 -7.14
CA TYR A 178 -18.39 -13.44 -8.04
C TYR A 178 -18.35 -12.90 -9.47
N ALA A 179 -17.47 -13.49 -10.29
CA ALA A 179 -17.33 -13.21 -11.71
C ALA A 179 -17.53 -14.51 -12.51
N LEU A 180 -18.25 -14.42 -13.63
CA LEU A 180 -18.55 -15.54 -14.51
C LEU A 180 -18.05 -15.23 -15.91
N THR A 181 -17.27 -16.14 -16.47
CA THR A 181 -16.90 -16.08 -17.88
C THR A 181 -17.88 -16.92 -18.69
N ILE A 182 -18.56 -16.28 -19.64
CA ILE A 182 -19.50 -16.95 -20.54
C ILE A 182 -18.81 -17.12 -21.90
N PRO A 183 -18.65 -18.37 -22.40
CA PRO A 183 -18.04 -18.60 -23.70
C PRO A 183 -18.90 -17.96 -24.80
N GLY A 184 -18.28 -17.15 -25.66
CA GLY A 184 -18.95 -16.40 -26.72
C GLY A 184 -17.98 -16.03 -27.84
N TYR A 185 -18.42 -15.19 -28.78
CA TYR A 185 -17.64 -14.73 -29.93
C TYR A 185 -16.28 -14.15 -29.51
N ALA A 186 -16.29 -13.25 -28.53
CA ALA A 186 -15.10 -12.66 -27.92
C ALA A 186 -15.02 -12.90 -26.40
N GLY A 187 -15.87 -13.78 -25.86
CA GLY A 187 -16.03 -14.02 -24.42
C GLY A 187 -16.73 -12.87 -23.68
N GLU A 188 -17.65 -13.21 -22.80
CA GLU A 188 -18.34 -12.25 -21.95
C GLU A 188 -17.90 -12.43 -20.49
N LEU A 189 -17.65 -11.33 -19.79
CA LEU A 189 -17.40 -11.34 -18.36
C LEU A 189 -18.60 -10.73 -17.63
N LEU A 190 -19.33 -11.54 -16.88
CA LEU A 190 -20.47 -11.11 -16.08
C LEU A 190 -20.08 -11.04 -14.60
N LEU A 191 -20.16 -9.86 -14.00
CA LEU A 191 -19.83 -9.60 -12.61
C LEU A 191 -21.09 -9.41 -11.79
N ARG A 192 -21.15 -10.04 -10.62
CA ARG A 192 -22.09 -9.71 -9.55
C ARG A 192 -21.39 -8.84 -8.53
N VAL A 193 -21.87 -7.61 -8.33
CA VAL A 193 -21.34 -6.69 -7.31
C VAL A 193 -22.04 -6.94 -5.98
N LYS A 194 -21.31 -6.86 -4.86
CA LYS A 194 -21.88 -7.00 -3.51
C LYS A 194 -22.88 -5.88 -3.20
N ASP A 195 -24.02 -6.24 -2.63
CA ASP A 195 -25.09 -5.26 -2.36
C ASP A 195 -24.67 -4.23 -1.31
N GLU A 196 -23.87 -4.62 -0.31
CA GLU A 196 -23.38 -3.72 0.73
C GLU A 196 -22.50 -2.59 0.15
N PHE A 197 -21.67 -2.93 -0.84
CA PHE A 197 -20.82 -1.95 -1.53
C PHE A 197 -21.65 -0.99 -2.40
N LEU A 198 -22.67 -1.48 -3.10
CA LEU A 198 -23.52 -0.61 -3.90
C LEU A 198 -24.33 0.35 -3.03
N MET A 199 -24.80 -0.11 -1.87
CA MET A 199 -25.49 0.74 -0.90
C MET A 199 -24.58 1.85 -0.37
N SER A 200 -23.30 1.56 -0.10
CA SER A 200 -22.35 2.59 0.35
C SER A 200 -22.04 3.63 -0.75
N CYS A 201 -21.95 3.20 -2.01
CA CYS A 201 -21.79 4.11 -3.16
C CYS A 201 -23.00 5.02 -3.42
N ALA A 202 -24.21 4.59 -3.01
CA ALA A 202 -25.42 5.40 -3.09
C ALA A 202 -25.54 6.41 -1.95
N ALA A 203 -24.98 6.10 -0.78
CA ALA A 203 -25.00 6.96 0.41
C ALA A 203 -23.96 8.09 0.38
N VAL A 204 -22.86 7.92 -0.36
CA VAL A 204 -21.79 8.92 -0.49
C VAL A 204 -21.83 9.53 -1.90
N PRO A 205 -22.15 10.84 -2.06
CA PRO A 205 -22.01 11.47 -3.37
C PRO A 205 -20.53 11.39 -3.81
N ALA A 206 -20.32 11.17 -5.11
CA ALA A 206 -19.11 10.68 -5.79
C ALA A 206 -17.78 11.45 -5.59
N ALA A 207 -17.69 12.36 -4.61
CA ALA A 207 -16.45 12.99 -4.22
C ALA A 207 -15.55 11.98 -3.48
N ALA A 208 -14.26 12.01 -3.77
CA ALA A 208 -13.25 11.42 -2.90
C ALA A 208 -13.47 11.92 -1.45
N PRO A 209 -13.12 11.13 -0.43
CA PRO A 209 -13.33 11.52 0.95
C PRO A 209 -12.73 12.90 1.20
N SER A 210 -13.56 13.85 1.65
CA SER A 210 -13.12 15.23 1.89
C SER A 210 -12.38 15.37 3.22
N GLU A 211 -12.51 14.36 4.09
CA GLU A 211 -11.97 14.30 5.45
C GLU A 211 -11.56 12.86 5.80
N SER A 212 -10.49 12.72 6.58
CA SER A 212 -9.94 11.42 6.99
C SER A 212 -10.91 10.59 7.85
N ARG A 213 -11.80 11.25 8.61
CA ARG A 213 -12.82 10.61 9.46
C ARG A 213 -13.77 9.68 8.70
N GLN A 214 -13.98 9.94 7.41
CA GLN A 214 -14.80 9.08 6.55
C GLN A 214 -14.13 7.72 6.27
N LEU A 215 -12.84 7.59 6.58
CA LEU A 215 -12.07 6.38 6.38
C LEU A 215 -11.93 5.52 7.64
N THR A 216 -12.38 6.00 8.81
CA THR A 216 -12.10 5.36 10.11
C THR A 216 -12.54 3.89 10.16
N GLU A 217 -13.66 3.54 9.52
CA GLU A 217 -14.17 2.15 9.46
C GLU A 217 -13.24 1.18 8.74
N PHE A 218 -12.36 1.67 7.84
CA PHE A 218 -11.39 0.84 7.13
C PHE A 218 -10.09 0.60 7.92
N TYR A 219 -9.87 1.31 9.03
CA TYR A 219 -8.70 1.13 9.90
C TYR A 219 -9.01 0.19 11.07
N ASP A 220 -9.25 -1.08 10.74
CA ASP A 220 -9.52 -2.14 11.71
C ASP A 220 -8.29 -3.03 11.97
N SER A 221 -8.43 -4.01 12.86
CA SER A 221 -7.36 -4.96 13.15
C SER A 221 -6.94 -5.77 11.92
N ASN A 222 -7.84 -6.05 10.98
CA ASN A 222 -7.52 -6.80 9.78
C ASN A 222 -6.57 -6.00 8.88
N TYR A 223 -6.85 -4.71 8.66
CA TYR A 223 -5.98 -3.79 7.93
C TYR A 223 -4.56 -3.79 8.54
N TYR A 224 -4.44 -3.54 9.84
CA TYR A 224 -3.12 -3.45 10.47
C TYR A 224 -2.32 -4.76 10.45
N LEU A 225 -3.01 -5.91 10.55
CA LEU A 225 -2.36 -7.23 10.62
C LEU A 225 -2.11 -7.89 9.26
N ASN A 226 -2.81 -7.45 8.19
CA ASN A 226 -2.77 -8.14 6.90
C ASN A 226 -2.43 -7.25 5.70
N ASP A 227 -2.66 -5.93 5.76
CA ASP A 227 -2.53 -5.05 4.60
C ASP A 227 -1.58 -3.86 4.83
N CYS A 228 -1.46 -3.37 6.07
CA CYS A 228 -0.56 -2.28 6.43
C CYS A 228 0.92 -2.66 6.20
N GLY A 229 1.71 -1.75 5.63
CA GLY A 229 3.15 -1.96 5.41
C GLY A 229 3.87 -2.44 6.69
N GLY A 230 4.71 -3.48 6.57
CA GLY A 230 5.42 -4.07 7.73
C GLY A 230 4.59 -5.06 8.57
N HIS A 231 3.37 -5.45 8.16
CA HIS A 231 2.51 -6.33 8.96
C HIS A 231 3.06 -7.75 9.17
N ARG A 232 3.90 -8.26 8.27
CA ARG A 232 4.49 -9.60 8.41
C ARG A 232 5.50 -9.61 9.54
N GLU A 233 6.36 -8.60 9.57
CA GLU A 233 7.37 -8.35 10.57
C GLU A 233 6.70 -8.12 11.94
N PHE A 234 5.63 -7.32 11.97
CA PHE A 234 4.83 -7.12 13.18
C PHE A 234 4.26 -8.44 13.74
N ARG A 235 3.62 -9.28 12.90
CA ARG A 235 3.05 -10.57 13.34
C ARG A 235 4.12 -11.52 13.88
N GLN A 236 5.35 -11.43 13.40
CA GLN A 236 6.46 -12.27 13.86
C GLN A 236 7.08 -11.76 15.18
N SER A 237 7.12 -10.45 15.41
CA SER A 237 7.81 -9.85 16.56
C SER A 237 6.89 -9.31 17.65
N GLY A 238 5.58 -9.23 17.38
CA GLY A 238 4.63 -8.51 18.24
C GLY A 238 4.98 -7.02 18.40
N GLY A 239 5.63 -6.43 17.39
CA GLY A 239 6.09 -5.03 17.42
C GLY A 239 7.31 -4.76 18.31
N GLN A 240 7.91 -5.78 18.92
CA GLN A 240 9.10 -5.63 19.78
C GLN A 240 10.40 -5.51 18.99
N ARG A 241 10.42 -6.02 17.75
CA ARG A 241 11.53 -5.86 16.81
C ARG A 241 11.06 -5.12 15.57
N VAL A 242 11.89 -4.23 15.05
CA VAL A 242 11.60 -3.37 13.90
C VAL A 242 12.53 -3.72 12.75
N GLU A 243 12.07 -4.57 11.84
CA GLU A 243 12.85 -4.99 10.67
C GLU A 243 12.53 -4.15 9.41
N ASP A 244 11.47 -3.33 9.45
CA ASP A 244 11.10 -2.42 8.37
C ASP A 244 12.07 -1.24 8.28
N LEU A 245 12.83 -1.17 7.18
CA LEU A 245 13.84 -0.14 6.94
C LEU A 245 13.28 1.30 6.94
N ARG A 246 12.02 1.48 6.56
CA ARG A 246 11.35 2.79 6.63
C ARG A 246 11.20 3.22 8.09
N LEU A 247 10.70 2.34 8.96
CA LEU A 247 10.58 2.63 10.39
C LEU A 247 11.95 2.85 11.04
N LEU A 248 12.95 2.07 10.66
CA LEU A 248 14.34 2.28 11.10
C LEU A 248 14.87 3.66 10.72
N SER A 249 14.59 4.13 9.50
CA SER A 249 15.01 5.46 9.06
C SER A 249 14.36 6.58 9.88
N LEU A 250 13.07 6.45 10.21
CA LEU A 250 12.36 7.39 11.08
C LEU A 250 12.96 7.40 12.49
N LEU A 251 13.21 6.23 13.08
CA LEU A 251 13.85 6.09 14.39
C LEU A 251 15.24 6.74 14.42
N MET A 252 16.06 6.54 13.37
CA MET A 252 17.37 7.20 13.25
C MET A 252 17.24 8.73 13.14
N LEU A 253 16.24 9.25 12.43
CA LEU A 253 16.00 10.69 12.32
C LEU A 253 15.52 11.32 13.63
N THR A 254 14.91 10.57 14.55
CA THR A 254 14.56 11.10 15.88
C THR A 254 15.78 11.59 16.67
N ARG A 255 16.98 11.09 16.36
CA ARG A 255 18.26 11.51 16.95
C ARG A 255 18.67 12.95 16.58
N LEU A 256 17.93 13.59 15.66
CA LEU A 256 18.12 14.99 15.31
C LEU A 256 17.44 15.94 16.30
N GLY A 257 16.42 15.49 17.02
CA GLY A 257 15.74 16.29 18.04
C GLY A 257 16.65 16.60 19.23
N SER A 258 16.33 17.65 19.96
CA SER A 258 17.07 18.12 21.15
C SER A 258 16.95 17.19 22.38
N GLY A 259 16.14 16.13 22.29
CA GLY A 259 15.90 15.17 23.35
C GLY A 259 14.55 15.41 24.03
N GLY A 260 14.39 14.92 25.27
CA GLY A 260 13.15 15.11 26.03
C GLY A 260 12.04 14.16 25.59
N ARG A 261 10.89 14.71 25.16
CA ARG A 261 9.67 13.95 24.84
C ARG A 261 9.47 13.82 23.34
N ALA A 262 8.91 12.69 22.93
CA ALA A 262 8.49 12.40 21.57
C ALA A 262 6.96 12.46 21.42
N LEU A 263 6.50 12.87 20.24
CA LEU A 263 5.11 12.78 19.80
C LEU A 263 5.04 11.89 18.55
N ASP A 264 4.33 10.77 18.64
CA ASP A 264 4.12 9.82 17.55
C ASP A 264 2.71 10.00 16.99
N LEU A 265 2.60 10.61 15.80
CA LEU A 265 1.34 11.00 15.16
C LEU A 265 0.91 9.92 14.18
N GLY A 266 -0.29 9.38 14.36
CA GLY A 266 -0.74 8.22 13.59
C GLY A 266 0.10 6.99 13.94
N CYS A 267 0.19 6.67 15.23
CA CYS A 267 1.15 5.68 15.73
C CYS A 267 0.91 4.26 15.22
N GLY A 268 -0.26 3.98 14.63
CA GLY A 268 -0.60 2.68 14.06
C GLY A 268 -0.43 1.56 15.08
N ARG A 269 0.32 0.52 14.71
CA ARG A 269 0.56 -0.63 15.60
C ARG A 269 1.59 -0.34 16.70
N GLY A 270 2.16 0.85 16.74
CA GLY A 270 2.99 1.34 17.84
C GLY A 270 4.44 0.87 17.84
N GLU A 271 4.99 0.37 16.74
CA GLU A 271 6.38 -0.09 16.69
C GLU A 271 7.38 1.04 17.04
N ILE A 272 7.20 2.25 16.47
CA ILE A 272 8.05 3.42 16.78
C ILE A 272 7.91 3.80 18.26
N THR A 273 6.67 3.95 18.73
CA THR A 273 6.36 4.22 20.14
C THR A 273 7.01 3.20 21.08
N CYS A 274 6.90 1.91 20.78
CA CYS A 274 7.48 0.82 21.55
C CYS A 274 9.00 0.97 21.65
N GLN A 275 9.66 1.22 20.52
CA GLN A 275 11.11 1.41 20.47
C GLN A 275 11.52 2.65 21.29
N LEU A 276 10.84 3.79 21.16
CA LEU A 276 11.11 5.01 21.93
C LEU A 276 11.00 4.76 23.45
N ALA A 277 9.94 4.07 23.88
CA ALA A 277 9.72 3.72 25.27
C ALA A 277 10.84 2.83 25.83
N TRP A 278 11.25 1.79 25.11
CA TRP A 278 12.38 0.93 25.49
C TRP A 278 13.72 1.67 25.57
N ASN A 279 13.84 2.80 24.88
CA ASN A 279 15.00 3.67 24.92
C ASN A 279 14.86 4.84 25.92
N ALA A 280 13.93 4.70 26.86
CA ALA A 280 13.64 5.64 27.95
C ALA A 280 13.20 7.04 27.50
N VAL A 281 12.80 7.19 26.23
CA VAL A 281 12.22 8.43 25.68
C VAL A 281 10.73 8.45 26.03
N PRO A 282 10.24 9.41 26.85
CA PRO A 282 8.81 9.56 27.06
C PRO A 282 8.12 9.93 25.74
N VAL A 283 7.09 9.18 25.37
CA VAL A 283 6.39 9.30 24.10
C VAL A 283 4.89 9.43 24.32
N THR A 284 4.28 10.41 23.66
CA THR A 284 2.82 10.47 23.49
C THR A 284 2.50 9.96 22.10
N ALA A 285 1.66 8.95 22.00
CA ALA A 285 1.27 8.29 20.77
C ALA A 285 -0.23 8.49 20.55
N ILE A 286 -0.61 8.91 19.34
CA ILE A 286 -2.00 9.17 18.98
C ILE A 286 -2.35 8.48 17.67
N ASP A 287 -3.53 7.86 17.63
CA ASP A 287 -4.15 7.31 16.44
C ASP A 287 -5.68 7.36 16.64
N TYR A 288 -6.47 7.64 15.61
CA TYR A 288 -7.93 7.65 15.78
C TYR A 288 -8.50 6.23 15.84
N SER A 289 -7.77 5.22 15.37
CA SER A 289 -8.24 3.84 15.35
C SER A 289 -8.08 3.20 16.73
N ALA A 290 -9.20 2.78 17.32
CA ALA A 290 -9.16 2.02 18.56
C ALA A 290 -8.39 0.70 18.39
N ALA A 291 -8.48 0.06 17.22
CA ALA A 291 -7.74 -1.16 16.91
C ALA A 291 -6.22 -0.92 16.89
N ALA A 292 -5.77 0.20 16.30
CA ALA A 292 -4.37 0.62 16.31
C ALA A 292 -3.86 0.79 17.73
N ILE A 293 -4.59 1.54 18.56
CA ILE A 293 -4.21 1.80 19.96
C ILE A 293 -4.12 0.53 20.79
N GLU A 294 -5.04 -0.43 20.60
CA GLU A 294 -4.95 -1.72 21.30
C GLU A 294 -3.74 -2.55 20.85
N LEU A 295 -3.43 -2.56 19.55
CA LEU A 295 -2.20 -3.19 19.03
C LEU A 295 -0.93 -2.51 19.58
N ALA A 296 -0.93 -1.18 19.63
CA ALA A 296 0.19 -0.39 20.15
C ALA A 296 0.45 -0.64 21.65
N LYS A 297 -0.61 -0.73 22.46
CA LYS A 297 -0.51 -1.14 23.87
C LYS A 297 0.03 -2.56 24.01
N SER A 298 -0.38 -3.48 23.11
CA SER A 298 0.05 -4.88 23.16
C SER A 298 1.55 -5.05 22.99
N CYS A 299 2.20 -4.18 22.20
CA CYS A 299 3.66 -4.17 21.99
C CYS A 299 4.44 -4.02 23.30
N LEU A 300 3.89 -3.27 24.26
CA LEU A 300 4.50 -2.98 25.55
C LEU A 300 3.94 -3.85 26.70
N SER A 301 2.98 -4.75 26.42
CA SER A 301 2.30 -5.53 27.47
C SER A 301 3.25 -6.33 28.37
N GLN A 302 4.28 -6.93 27.77
CA GLN A 302 5.32 -7.72 28.45
C GLN A 302 6.53 -6.88 28.90
N ALA A 303 6.55 -5.58 28.64
CA ALA A 303 7.66 -4.72 29.04
C ALA A 303 7.61 -4.41 30.55
N PRO A 304 8.77 -4.16 31.19
CA PRO A 304 8.83 -3.69 32.57
C PRO A 304 7.99 -2.42 32.79
N GLU A 305 7.46 -2.24 33.99
CA GLU A 305 6.59 -1.11 34.30
C GLU A 305 7.24 0.25 33.99
N GLU A 306 8.54 0.36 34.23
CA GLU A 306 9.32 1.57 33.96
C GLU A 306 9.34 1.95 32.47
N VAL A 307 9.37 0.96 31.58
CA VAL A 307 9.25 1.12 30.12
C VAL A 307 7.82 1.48 29.74
N ARG A 308 6.83 0.76 30.29
CA ARG A 308 5.40 1.03 30.00
C ARG A 308 4.99 2.46 30.37
N ARG A 309 5.49 2.99 31.50
CA ARG A 309 5.23 4.37 31.94
C ARG A 309 5.82 5.43 31.02
N LYS A 310 6.71 5.08 30.08
CA LYS A 310 7.23 6.01 29.07
C LYS A 310 6.23 6.27 27.95
N ALA A 311 5.25 5.41 27.72
CA ALA A 311 4.27 5.57 26.64
C ALA A 311 2.91 6.03 27.16
N ARG A 312 2.39 7.13 26.58
CA ARG A 312 1.01 7.60 26.74
C ARG A 312 0.27 7.41 25.42
N PHE A 313 -0.79 6.62 25.41
CA PHE A 313 -1.62 6.37 24.22
C PHE A 313 -2.91 7.18 24.25
N ILE A 314 -3.26 7.81 23.13
CA ILE A 314 -4.48 8.60 22.94
C ILE A 314 -5.22 8.06 21.71
N CYS A 315 -6.45 7.60 21.90
CA CYS A 315 -7.35 7.27 20.80
C CYS A 315 -8.06 8.56 20.36
N GLY A 316 -7.67 9.16 19.25
CA GLY A 316 -8.23 10.44 18.81
C GLY A 316 -7.67 10.95 17.49
N ASP A 317 -8.31 11.98 16.95
CA ASP A 317 -7.91 12.63 15.71
C ASP A 317 -6.73 13.58 15.93
N VAL A 318 -5.67 13.41 15.13
CA VAL A 318 -4.49 14.28 15.14
C VAL A 318 -4.81 15.73 14.76
N GLY A 319 -5.88 15.98 13.99
CA GLY A 319 -6.37 17.30 13.63
C GLY A 319 -7.06 18.04 14.78
N GLU A 320 -7.44 17.34 15.84
CA GLU A 320 -8.11 17.89 17.05
C GLU A 320 -7.19 17.83 18.29
N LEU A 321 -5.89 17.64 18.09
CA LEU A 321 -4.92 17.43 19.16
C LEU A 321 -4.88 18.61 20.15
N GLN A 322 -5.15 18.32 21.42
CA GLN A 322 -5.03 19.25 22.54
C GLN A 322 -4.04 18.72 23.56
N LEU A 323 -2.80 19.22 23.51
CA LEU A 323 -1.73 18.87 24.45
C LEU A 323 -1.10 20.15 25.01
N GLU A 324 -0.68 20.09 26.26
CA GLU A 324 0.07 21.17 26.92
C GLU A 324 1.59 20.95 26.86
N ASP A 325 2.00 19.68 26.74
CA ASP A 325 3.40 19.26 26.69
C ASP A 325 4.15 19.89 25.49
N ARG A 326 5.47 20.01 25.65
CA ARG A 326 6.39 20.34 24.55
C ARG A 326 7.24 19.12 24.17
N PHE A 327 7.64 19.08 22.90
CA PHE A 327 8.30 17.93 22.29
C PHE A 327 9.58 18.34 21.56
N GLY A 328 10.68 17.66 21.86
CA GLY A 328 11.93 17.82 21.12
C GLY A 328 11.94 17.03 19.81
N VAL A 329 11.02 16.07 19.66
CA VAL A 329 10.77 15.39 18.38
C VAL A 329 9.30 15.05 18.19
N ALA A 330 8.79 15.28 16.98
CA ALA A 330 7.51 14.74 16.52
C ALA A 330 7.74 13.87 15.30
N ILE A 331 6.98 12.78 15.15
CA ILE A 331 7.08 11.84 14.04
C ILE A 331 5.70 11.71 13.37
N ALA A 332 5.67 11.76 12.04
CA ALA A 332 4.54 11.35 11.22
C ALA A 332 5.05 10.40 10.13
N GLY A 333 4.84 9.10 10.32
CA GLY A 333 5.24 8.06 9.36
C GLY A 333 4.02 7.45 8.69
N ASP A 334 3.89 7.65 7.38
CA ASP A 334 2.74 7.19 6.58
C ASP A 334 1.39 7.71 7.11
N LEU A 335 1.33 9.01 7.39
CA LEU A 335 0.13 9.68 7.91
C LEU A 335 -0.40 10.74 6.95
N ILE A 336 0.48 11.54 6.36
CA ILE A 336 0.10 12.78 5.65
C ILE A 336 -0.74 12.49 4.40
N GLU A 337 -0.49 11.36 3.74
CA GLU A 337 -1.23 10.83 2.60
C GLU A 337 -2.68 10.46 2.93
N HIS A 338 -3.00 10.23 4.21
CA HIS A 338 -4.32 9.84 4.71
C HIS A 338 -5.15 11.03 5.23
N LEU A 339 -4.53 12.21 5.36
CA LEU A 339 -5.18 13.41 5.87
C LEU A 339 -5.54 14.37 4.75
N ALA A 340 -6.75 14.91 4.74
CA ALA A 340 -7.14 15.95 3.80
C ALA A 340 -6.26 17.21 3.97
N PRO A 341 -6.11 18.05 2.93
CA PRO A 341 -5.24 19.23 2.99
C PRO A 341 -5.53 20.18 4.17
N ALA A 342 -6.80 20.34 4.54
CA ALA A 342 -7.20 21.16 5.68
C ALA A 342 -6.81 20.54 7.03
N GLU A 343 -6.88 19.20 7.15
CA GLU A 343 -6.43 18.46 8.35
C GLU A 343 -4.92 18.56 8.52
N VAL A 344 -4.15 18.41 7.43
CA VAL A 344 -2.70 18.60 7.42
C VAL A 344 -2.31 20.00 7.88
N ALA A 345 -2.98 21.04 7.37
CA ALA A 345 -2.71 22.42 7.78
C ALA A 345 -2.99 22.66 9.27
N ARG A 346 -4.09 22.11 9.81
CA ARG A 346 -4.39 22.17 11.26
C ARG A 346 -3.32 21.44 12.07
N LEU A 347 -2.93 20.23 11.66
CA LEU A 347 -1.88 19.45 12.31
C LEU A 347 -0.57 20.24 12.37
N TYR A 348 -0.12 20.81 11.26
CA TYR A 348 1.13 21.58 11.22
C TYR A 348 1.06 22.84 12.08
N ALA A 349 -0.08 23.55 12.08
CA ALA A 349 -0.28 24.71 12.94
C ALA A 349 -0.22 24.36 14.44
N THR A 350 -0.80 23.21 14.82
CA THR A 350 -0.74 22.71 16.19
C THR A 350 0.69 22.28 16.55
N LEU A 351 1.36 21.51 15.69
CA LEU A 351 2.74 21.06 15.93
C LEU A 351 3.72 22.22 16.05
N ALA A 352 3.56 23.27 15.25
CA ALA A 352 4.40 24.47 15.38
C ALA A 352 4.33 25.09 16.79
N LYS A 353 3.24 24.89 17.54
CA LYS A 353 3.11 25.37 18.93
C LYS A 353 3.63 24.37 19.96
N LEU A 354 3.55 23.08 19.67
CA LEU A 354 3.93 21.98 20.57
C LEU A 354 5.42 21.62 20.48
N LEU A 355 6.06 21.91 19.37
CA LEU A 355 7.48 21.63 19.16
C LEU A 355 8.35 22.61 19.96
N ASP A 356 9.41 22.10 20.58
CA ASP A 356 10.44 22.93 21.20
C ASP A 356 11.11 23.84 20.17
N SER A 357 11.75 24.94 20.62
CA SER A 357 12.40 25.89 19.71
C SER A 357 13.52 25.27 18.87
N ASP A 358 14.15 24.21 19.36
CA ASP A 358 15.14 23.39 18.66
C ASP A 358 14.63 21.96 18.36
N GLY A 359 13.33 21.72 18.57
CA GLY A 359 12.70 20.44 18.30
C GLY A 359 12.57 20.19 16.79
N VAL A 360 12.45 18.92 16.41
CA VAL A 360 12.43 18.49 15.00
C VAL A 360 11.17 17.69 14.71
N PHE A 361 10.43 18.10 13.68
CA PHE A 361 9.35 17.31 13.11
C PHE A 361 9.88 16.45 11.96
N VAL A 362 9.81 15.12 12.12
CA VAL A 362 10.25 14.10 11.18
C VAL A 362 9.05 13.53 10.45
N ILE A 363 9.11 13.51 9.11
CA ILE A 363 8.00 13.08 8.27
C ILE A 363 8.50 12.04 7.26
N HIS A 364 7.74 10.98 7.11
CA HIS A 364 7.79 10.07 5.96
C HIS A 364 6.38 9.96 5.38
N THR A 365 6.27 10.01 4.06
CA THR A 365 5.01 9.76 3.34
C THR A 365 5.31 9.03 2.05
N ALA A 366 4.47 8.05 1.73
CA ALA A 366 4.56 7.28 0.51
C ALA A 366 3.14 7.02 -0.03
N PRO A 367 2.98 6.86 -1.35
CA PRO A 367 3.99 6.99 -2.39
C PRO A 367 4.20 8.45 -2.80
N ASN A 368 5.40 8.75 -3.29
CA ASN A 368 5.68 9.97 -4.03
C ASN A 368 4.78 10.04 -5.27
N LEU A 369 3.86 11.00 -5.32
CA LEU A 369 2.88 11.15 -6.41
C LEU A 369 3.54 11.32 -7.80
N TRP A 370 4.79 11.79 -7.87
CA TRP A 370 5.54 11.81 -9.13
C TRP A 370 5.81 10.41 -9.69
N ARG A 371 5.91 9.38 -8.84
CA ARG A 371 6.04 7.99 -9.27
C ARG A 371 4.84 7.56 -10.12
N TYR A 372 3.64 7.96 -9.76
CA TYR A 372 2.44 7.62 -10.53
C TYR A 372 2.14 8.58 -11.67
N THR A 373 2.37 9.88 -11.46
CA THR A 373 2.00 10.89 -12.47
C THR A 373 3.08 11.13 -13.52
N ARG A 374 4.33 10.72 -13.28
CA ARG A 374 5.48 10.98 -14.18
C ARG A 374 6.23 9.70 -14.56
N ASP A 375 6.66 8.88 -13.60
CA ASP A 375 7.46 7.68 -13.86
C ASP A 375 6.63 6.55 -14.47
N HIS A 376 5.51 6.20 -13.84
CA HIS A 376 4.68 5.06 -14.25
C HIS A 376 4.18 5.14 -15.70
N PRO A 377 3.67 6.28 -16.22
CA PRO A 377 3.27 6.38 -17.62
C PRO A 377 4.41 6.12 -18.59
N ARG A 378 5.63 6.59 -18.27
CA ARG A 378 6.83 6.33 -19.08
C ARG A 378 7.21 4.86 -19.07
N ARG A 379 7.19 4.23 -17.89
CA ARG A 379 7.47 2.79 -17.74
C ARG A 379 6.44 1.94 -18.45
N ARG A 380 5.15 2.30 -18.37
CA ARG A 380 4.07 1.63 -19.08
C ARG A 380 4.26 1.74 -20.59
N ALA A 381 4.60 2.92 -21.11
CA ALA A 381 4.90 3.09 -22.53
C ALA A 381 6.11 2.25 -22.98
N ALA A 382 7.18 2.21 -22.18
CA ALA A 382 8.35 1.38 -22.46
C ALA A 382 8.04 -0.12 -22.42
N ALA A 383 7.25 -0.57 -21.43
CA ALA A 383 6.79 -1.95 -21.33
C ALA A 383 5.92 -2.33 -22.54
N GLY A 384 4.97 -1.48 -22.93
CA GLY A 384 4.15 -1.67 -24.12
C GLY A 384 4.98 -1.81 -25.39
N GLY A 385 6.03 -0.98 -25.55
CA GLY A 385 6.98 -1.10 -26.66
C GLY A 385 7.76 -2.44 -26.72
N LEU A 386 7.79 -3.18 -25.61
CA LEU A 386 8.40 -4.51 -25.49
C LEU A 386 7.35 -5.65 -25.50
N GLY A 387 6.07 -5.34 -25.67
CA GLY A 387 4.97 -6.31 -25.52
C GLY A 387 4.75 -6.77 -24.07
N ALA A 388 5.33 -6.08 -23.08
CA ALA A 388 5.16 -6.36 -21.67
C ALA A 388 3.97 -5.58 -21.09
N TYR A 389 3.29 -6.19 -20.12
CA TYR A 389 2.15 -5.56 -19.46
C TYR A 389 2.55 -4.82 -18.19
N LEU A 390 2.10 -3.57 -18.07
CA LEU A 390 2.04 -2.84 -16.81
C LEU A 390 0.62 -2.28 -16.64
N PRO A 391 0.05 -2.36 -15.42
CA PRO A 391 -1.32 -1.94 -15.19
C PRO A 391 -1.49 -0.45 -15.43
N VAL A 392 -2.67 -0.05 -15.89
CA VAL A 392 -3.02 1.37 -16.08
C VAL A 392 -2.98 2.10 -14.74
N GLU A 393 -3.52 1.44 -13.71
CA GLU A 393 -3.56 1.93 -12.34
C GLU A 393 -2.56 1.13 -11.49
N PRO A 394 -1.37 1.66 -11.16
CA PRO A 394 -0.37 0.92 -10.38
C PRO A 394 -0.72 0.79 -8.90
N ARG A 395 -1.62 1.61 -8.36
CA ARG A 395 -2.02 1.58 -6.95
C ARG A 395 -2.87 0.37 -6.64
N THR A 396 -2.72 -0.17 -5.45
CA THR A 396 -3.64 -1.14 -4.88
C THR A 396 -5.02 -0.53 -4.63
N ARG A 397 -6.02 -1.37 -4.41
CA ARG A 397 -7.37 -0.93 -4.02
C ARG A 397 -7.37 -0.11 -2.74
N TYR A 398 -6.56 -0.50 -1.77
CA TYR A 398 -6.43 0.19 -0.48
C TYR A 398 -5.78 1.56 -0.65
N GLU A 399 -4.68 1.68 -1.39
CA GLU A 399 -4.07 2.99 -1.66
C GLU A 399 -5.10 3.95 -2.28
N LEU A 400 -5.90 3.49 -3.25
CA LEU A 400 -6.95 4.30 -3.87
C LEU A 400 -8.07 4.74 -2.91
N LEU A 401 -8.36 3.96 -1.87
CA LEU A 401 -9.37 4.29 -0.86
C LEU A 401 -8.81 5.22 0.21
N MET A 402 -7.58 4.95 0.64
CA MET A 402 -7.03 5.45 1.90
C MET A 402 -6.10 6.64 1.68
N HIS A 403 -5.45 6.75 0.52
CA HIS A 403 -4.51 7.83 0.21
C HIS A 403 -5.25 9.00 -0.45
N ILE A 404 -5.98 9.77 0.35
CA ILE A 404 -6.77 10.91 -0.12
C ILE A 404 -5.93 12.15 -0.41
N ASN A 405 -4.64 12.14 -0.04
CA ASN A 405 -3.76 13.29 -0.14
C ASN A 405 -2.30 12.94 -0.47
N GLU A 406 -2.09 12.09 -1.48
CA GLU A 406 -0.75 11.75 -1.98
C GLU A 406 0.10 13.01 -2.26
N GLN A 407 1.36 12.99 -1.82
CA GLN A 407 2.24 14.15 -1.82
C GLN A 407 3.23 14.15 -2.99
N THR A 408 3.63 15.35 -3.39
CA THR A 408 4.90 15.56 -4.13
C THR A 408 5.88 16.29 -3.22
N PRO A 409 7.21 16.16 -3.43
CA PRO A 409 8.20 16.87 -2.61
C PRO A 409 7.96 18.38 -2.58
N ALA A 410 7.54 18.96 -3.71
CA ALA A 410 7.24 20.38 -3.83
C ALA A 410 5.99 20.79 -3.03
N ARG A 411 4.93 19.98 -3.08
CA ARG A 411 3.67 20.22 -2.35
C ARG A 411 3.90 20.14 -0.84
N LEU A 412 4.56 19.07 -0.38
CA LEU A 412 4.89 18.89 1.04
C LEU A 412 5.75 20.03 1.56
N ARG A 413 6.80 20.41 0.82
CA ARG A 413 7.67 21.54 1.19
C ARG A 413 6.89 22.84 1.34
N ARG A 414 6.01 23.15 0.37
CA ARG A 414 5.21 24.39 0.41
C ARG A 414 4.34 24.43 1.67
N ALA A 415 3.61 23.35 1.95
CA ALA A 415 2.73 23.28 3.12
C ALA A 415 3.50 23.42 4.44
N LEU A 416 4.67 22.79 4.57
CA LEU A 416 5.49 22.91 5.78
C LEU A 416 6.07 24.32 5.97
N CYS A 417 6.51 24.97 4.89
CA CYS A 417 7.09 26.32 4.95
C CYS A 417 6.10 27.41 5.39
N GLU A 418 4.79 27.14 5.40
CA GLU A 418 3.80 28.05 5.97
C GLU A 418 3.88 28.12 7.51
N PHE A 419 4.41 27.08 8.16
CA PHE A 419 4.41 26.94 9.63
C PHE A 419 5.81 26.88 10.24
N PHE A 420 6.82 26.46 9.47
CA PHE A 420 8.18 26.29 9.95
C PHE A 420 9.19 27.09 9.10
N PRO A 421 10.09 27.87 9.73
CA PRO A 421 11.10 28.66 9.01
C PRO A 421 12.21 27.79 8.39
N HIS A 422 12.48 26.61 8.97
CA HIS A 422 13.52 25.70 8.49
C HIS A 422 12.90 24.37 8.05
N VAL A 423 12.85 24.13 6.74
CA VAL A 423 12.26 22.93 6.15
C VAL A 423 13.22 22.33 5.13
N LYS A 424 13.46 21.02 5.25
CA LYS A 424 14.15 20.22 4.24
C LYS A 424 13.25 19.06 3.81
N VAL A 425 13.03 18.94 2.51
CA VAL A 425 12.36 17.80 1.88
C VAL A 425 13.34 17.13 0.91
N TRP A 426 13.31 15.81 0.87
CA TRP A 426 14.06 14.99 -0.08
C TRP A 426 13.28 13.72 -0.39
N VAL A 427 13.69 13.03 -1.44
CA VAL A 427 13.17 11.71 -1.83
C VAL A 427 14.24 10.63 -1.68
N GLY A 428 13.80 9.42 -1.39
CA GLY A 428 14.64 8.24 -1.20
C GLY A 428 13.85 6.95 -1.42
N SER A 429 14.35 5.85 -0.87
CA SER A 429 13.67 4.55 -0.82
C SER A 429 13.95 3.87 0.52
N PRO A 430 13.27 2.77 0.89
CA PRO A 430 13.56 2.06 2.14
C PRO A 430 15.01 1.55 2.19
N THR A 431 15.60 1.24 1.03
CA THR A 431 16.99 0.79 0.88
C THR A 431 18.01 1.92 0.72
N ASP A 432 17.58 3.16 0.46
CA ASP A 432 18.42 4.36 0.40
C ASP A 432 17.61 5.56 0.93
N PRO A 433 17.36 5.62 2.26
CA PRO A 433 16.50 6.65 2.84
C PRO A 433 17.15 8.04 2.77
N ALA A 434 18.49 8.11 2.71
CA ALA A 434 19.19 9.37 2.50
C ALA A 434 18.95 9.90 1.08
N GLY A 435 19.05 9.06 0.05
CA GLY A 435 18.69 9.40 -1.32
C GLY A 435 19.16 10.78 -1.79
N SER A 436 18.21 11.64 -2.17
CA SER A 436 18.51 12.99 -2.67
C SER A 436 18.98 14.00 -1.59
N LEU A 437 19.04 13.60 -0.32
CA LEU A 437 19.69 14.36 0.75
C LEU A 437 21.21 14.24 0.69
N SER A 438 21.74 13.02 0.46
CA SER A 438 23.18 12.74 0.47
C SER A 438 23.85 13.03 -0.87
N ARG A 439 23.10 12.94 -1.97
CA ARG A 439 23.60 13.26 -3.32
C ARG A 439 22.54 13.93 -4.16
N ARG A 440 22.95 14.61 -5.24
CA ARG A 440 22.02 15.20 -6.20
C ARG A 440 21.39 14.10 -7.06
N PHE A 441 20.06 14.09 -7.13
CA PHE A 441 19.30 13.23 -8.05
C PHE A 441 19.00 14.00 -9.34
N ASN A 442 19.02 13.30 -10.48
CA ASN A 442 18.43 13.79 -11.72
C ASN A 442 16.89 13.66 -11.68
N PHE A 443 16.21 14.19 -12.69
CA PHE A 443 14.73 14.20 -12.71
C PHE A 443 14.12 12.79 -12.74
N ASP A 444 14.75 11.84 -13.42
CA ASP A 444 14.25 10.46 -13.50
C ASP A 444 14.47 9.70 -12.18
N GLU A 445 15.53 10.01 -11.44
CA GLU A 445 15.72 9.50 -10.08
C GLU A 445 14.70 10.11 -9.11
N LEU A 446 14.43 11.42 -9.21
CA LEU A 446 13.44 12.10 -8.36
C LEU A 446 12.02 11.55 -8.54
N THR A 447 11.65 11.18 -9.78
CA THR A 447 10.32 10.64 -10.10
C THR A 447 10.21 9.15 -9.79
N ARG A 448 11.30 8.39 -9.83
CA ARG A 448 11.32 6.96 -9.47
C ARG A 448 11.36 6.71 -7.97
N ALA A 449 11.96 7.60 -7.20
CA ALA A 449 12.05 7.48 -5.75
C ALA A 449 10.65 7.35 -5.13
N PRO A 450 10.33 6.22 -4.45
CA PRO A 450 8.99 5.96 -3.94
C PRO A 450 8.63 6.79 -2.72
N ASP A 451 9.62 7.23 -1.94
CA ASP A 451 9.38 7.81 -0.62
C ASP A 451 9.71 9.30 -0.61
N ILE A 452 8.95 10.06 0.17
CA ILE A 452 9.25 11.46 0.49
C ILE A 452 9.53 11.55 1.98
N TYR A 453 10.67 12.14 2.30
CA TYR A 453 11.06 12.45 3.67
C TYR A 453 11.10 13.97 3.86
N ALA A 454 10.77 14.41 5.06
CA ALA A 454 10.94 15.81 5.44
C ALA A 454 11.37 16.00 6.89
N LEU A 455 12.08 17.10 7.11
CA LEU A 455 12.41 17.66 8.41
C LEU A 455 11.89 19.11 8.46
N ALA A 456 11.24 19.47 9.55
CA ALA A 456 10.81 20.83 9.83
C ALA A 456 11.15 21.23 11.27
N SER A 457 11.58 22.48 11.48
CA SER A 457 11.95 23.00 12.79
C SER A 457 11.86 24.53 12.85
N HIS A 458 11.79 25.06 14.07
CA HIS A 458 11.95 26.48 14.37
C HIS A 458 13.42 26.92 14.35
N ALA A 459 14.37 25.98 14.47
CA ALA A 459 15.80 26.23 14.42
C ALA A 459 16.45 25.66 13.14
N PRO A 460 17.65 26.13 12.74
CA PRO A 460 18.39 25.56 11.62
C PRO A 460 18.64 24.05 11.76
N LEU A 461 18.40 23.30 10.68
CA LEU A 461 18.56 21.84 10.64
C LEU A 461 20.00 21.44 10.31
N ASP A 462 20.57 20.50 11.07
CA ASP A 462 21.86 19.85 10.75
C ASP A 462 21.66 18.75 9.69
N LEU A 463 21.65 19.17 8.42
CA LEU A 463 21.45 18.27 7.28
C LEU A 463 22.61 17.29 7.08
N ALA A 464 23.82 17.65 7.52
CA ALA A 464 24.98 16.76 7.45
C ALA A 464 24.84 15.60 8.45
N LYS A 465 24.39 15.90 9.67
CA LYS A 465 24.02 14.87 10.65
C LYS A 465 22.84 14.02 10.15
N ALA A 466 21.82 14.63 9.54
CA ALA A 466 20.69 13.90 8.97
C ALA A 466 21.13 12.88 7.91
N ALA A 467 21.99 13.28 6.96
CA ALA A 467 22.54 12.36 5.96
C ALA A 467 23.40 11.25 6.60
N ARG A 468 24.19 11.58 7.63
CA ARG A 468 25.05 10.63 8.33
C ARG A 468 24.26 9.58 9.13
N VAL A 469 23.17 9.95 9.81
CA VAL A 469 22.36 8.99 10.58
C VAL A 469 21.54 8.06 9.68
N LEU A 470 21.30 8.45 8.42
CA LEU A 470 20.58 7.65 7.44
C LEU A 470 21.48 6.73 6.60
N THR A 471 22.78 6.70 6.86
CA THR A 471 23.74 5.90 6.08
C THR A 471 24.69 5.13 6.99
N MET A 472 24.97 3.87 6.64
CA MET A 472 25.98 3.04 7.31
C MET A 472 27.12 2.72 6.34
N PRO A 473 28.20 3.53 6.31
CA PRO A 473 29.39 3.20 5.55
C PRO A 473 30.13 2.02 6.17
N GLY A 474 31.04 1.39 5.40
CA GLY A 474 31.97 0.39 5.94
C GLY A 474 32.78 0.96 7.11
N LEU A 475 32.86 0.22 8.22
CA LEU A 475 33.70 0.64 9.34
C LEU A 475 35.19 0.52 8.96
N PRO A 476 36.03 1.50 9.34
CA PRO A 476 37.47 1.37 9.14
C PRO A 476 38.05 0.17 9.91
N ASP A 477 39.10 -0.42 9.36
CA ASP A 477 39.84 -1.49 10.06
C ASP A 477 40.36 -1.00 11.41
N GLY A 478 40.35 -1.90 12.38
CA GLY A 478 40.72 -1.59 13.75
C GLY A 478 39.64 -0.86 14.55
N VAL A 479 38.52 -0.40 14.01
CA VAL A 479 37.47 0.24 14.85
C VAL A 479 36.70 -0.79 15.69
N HIS A 480 36.60 -2.02 15.21
CA HIS A 480 35.79 -3.12 15.77
C HIS A 480 36.07 -3.43 17.26
N HIS A 481 37.31 -3.30 17.75
CA HIS A 481 37.65 -3.54 19.16
C HIS A 481 37.00 -2.54 20.13
N ASN A 482 36.44 -1.44 19.63
CA ASN A 482 35.73 -0.45 20.44
C ASN A 482 34.27 -0.82 20.69
N PHE A 483 33.78 -1.93 20.14
CA PHE A 483 32.45 -2.44 20.42
C PHE A 483 32.54 -3.63 21.37
N SER A 484 31.58 -3.72 22.29
CA SER A 484 31.46 -4.88 23.18
C SER A 484 30.03 -5.33 23.32
N LEU A 485 29.86 -6.64 23.47
CA LEU A 485 28.57 -7.30 23.63
C LEU A 485 28.49 -7.93 25.02
N ARG A 486 27.30 -7.90 25.61
CA ARG A 486 26.99 -8.64 26.84
C ARG A 486 25.59 -9.23 26.74
N LEU A 487 25.47 -10.53 26.96
CA LEU A 487 24.17 -11.17 27.17
C LEU A 487 23.65 -10.74 28.54
N ASN A 488 22.49 -10.10 28.60
CA ASN A 488 21.94 -9.66 29.88
C ASN A 488 21.40 -10.87 30.66
N GLU A 489 20.58 -11.66 29.99
CA GLU A 489 20.04 -12.94 30.47
C GLU A 489 19.82 -13.85 29.26
N TRP A 490 19.98 -15.16 29.43
CA TRP A 490 19.71 -16.16 28.40
C TRP A 490 19.18 -17.46 29.02
N PRO A 491 18.36 -18.24 28.28
CA PRO A 491 17.79 -19.47 28.81
C PRO A 491 18.87 -20.54 28.96
N ARG A 492 18.79 -21.35 30.03
CA ARG A 492 19.71 -22.48 30.23
C ARG A 492 19.36 -23.69 29.36
N ALA A 493 18.12 -23.74 28.86
CA ALA A 493 17.65 -24.79 27.97
C ALA A 493 16.65 -24.23 26.94
N ALA A 494 16.62 -24.84 25.76
CA ALA A 494 15.66 -24.55 24.70
C ALA A 494 15.27 -25.84 23.97
N ALA A 495 14.07 -25.88 23.38
CA ALA A 495 13.66 -27.01 22.56
C ALA A 495 14.32 -26.95 21.17
N ALA A 496 14.66 -28.09 20.59
CA ALA A 496 15.25 -28.20 19.26
C ALA A 496 14.36 -27.51 18.21
N GLY A 497 14.95 -26.63 17.38
CA GLY A 497 14.21 -25.88 16.35
C GLY A 497 13.25 -24.80 16.88
N SER A 498 13.22 -24.54 18.19
CA SER A 498 12.40 -23.45 18.75
C SER A 498 13.03 -22.07 18.51
N SER A 499 12.21 -21.02 18.55
CA SER A 499 12.67 -19.64 18.49
C SER A 499 12.45 -18.93 19.82
N PHE A 500 13.41 -18.10 20.24
CA PHE A 500 13.32 -17.26 21.43
C PHE A 500 14.00 -15.91 21.20
N THR A 501 13.87 -14.99 22.16
CA THR A 501 14.49 -13.66 22.08
C THR A 501 15.51 -13.48 23.21
N LEU A 502 16.64 -12.84 22.90
CA LEU A 502 17.68 -12.48 23.86
C LEU A 502 17.88 -10.98 23.94
N ALA A 503 17.95 -10.46 25.17
CA ALA A 503 18.38 -9.09 25.42
C ALA A 503 19.91 -9.00 25.43
N VAL A 504 20.47 -8.33 24.42
CA VAL A 504 21.91 -8.16 24.24
C VAL A 504 22.26 -6.69 24.43
N SER A 505 23.12 -6.39 25.41
CA SER A 505 23.70 -5.06 25.55
C SER A 505 24.83 -4.88 24.53
N VAL A 506 24.69 -3.90 23.65
CA VAL A 506 25.69 -3.47 22.68
C VAL A 506 26.27 -2.14 23.15
N THR A 507 27.58 -2.09 23.40
CA THR A 507 28.29 -0.87 23.80
C THR A 507 29.17 -0.40 22.66
N ASN A 508 29.13 0.90 22.38
CA ASN A 508 29.94 1.53 21.34
C ASN A 508 30.87 2.58 21.97
N ASN A 509 32.14 2.25 22.11
CA ASN A 509 33.19 3.18 22.57
C ASN A 509 33.96 3.82 21.41
N SER A 510 33.49 3.66 20.16
CA SER A 510 34.10 4.25 18.97
C SER A 510 33.57 5.66 18.70
N ALA A 511 34.18 6.36 17.72
CA ALA A 511 33.67 7.63 17.20
C ALA A 511 32.60 7.47 16.11
N HIS A 512 32.24 6.24 15.73
CA HIS A 512 31.33 5.95 14.62
C HIS A 512 29.98 5.47 15.13
N VAL A 513 28.88 5.97 14.56
CA VAL A 513 27.56 5.38 14.79
C VAL A 513 27.44 4.08 14.01
N ILE A 514 26.86 3.05 14.61
CA ILE A 514 26.44 1.82 13.90
C ILE A 514 24.92 1.79 13.79
N SER A 515 24.41 1.38 12.63
CA SER A 515 22.97 1.25 12.37
C SER A 515 22.69 0.13 11.37
N SER A 516 21.43 -0.30 11.28
CA SER A 516 21.01 -1.32 10.31
C SER A 516 20.50 -0.74 8.98
N LEU A 517 20.92 0.48 8.63
CA LEU A 517 20.63 1.11 7.35
C LEU A 517 21.71 0.81 6.31
N SER A 518 21.39 1.01 5.04
CA SER A 518 22.30 0.83 3.90
C SER A 518 23.47 1.83 3.87
N PRO A 519 24.54 1.60 3.09
CA PRO A 519 24.79 0.44 2.22
C PRO A 519 25.35 -0.80 2.93
N HIS A 520 25.97 -0.65 4.10
CA HIS A 520 26.61 -1.75 4.83
C HIS A 520 26.00 -1.89 6.23
N PRO A 521 24.73 -2.34 6.35
CA PRO A 521 24.03 -2.38 7.62
C PRO A 521 24.76 -3.26 8.63
N VAL A 522 24.84 -2.77 9.87
CA VAL A 522 25.30 -3.57 11.01
C VAL A 522 24.09 -4.23 11.66
N ARG A 523 24.18 -5.53 11.91
CA ARG A 523 23.12 -6.33 12.54
C ARG A 523 23.70 -7.21 13.64
N LEU A 524 22.89 -7.50 14.65
CA LEU A 524 23.17 -8.60 15.58
C LEU A 524 22.86 -9.91 14.88
N SER A 525 23.72 -10.91 15.11
CA SER A 525 23.56 -12.27 14.63
C SER A 525 24.28 -13.21 15.59
N TYR A 526 24.34 -14.49 15.26
CA TYR A 526 24.93 -15.50 16.14
C TYR A 526 25.40 -16.74 15.38
N HIS A 527 26.24 -17.50 16.07
CA HIS A 527 26.70 -18.83 15.72
C HIS A 527 26.29 -19.83 16.79
N TRP A 528 26.06 -21.07 16.38
CA TRP A 528 25.98 -22.21 17.29
C TRP A 528 27.17 -23.13 17.06
N THR A 529 27.88 -23.49 18.12
CA THR A 529 29.00 -24.44 18.07
C THR A 529 28.87 -25.50 19.16
N THR A 530 29.66 -26.55 19.05
CA THR A 530 29.98 -27.41 20.20
C THR A 530 30.66 -26.60 21.31
N LEU A 531 30.64 -27.08 22.56
CA LEU A 531 31.32 -26.42 23.68
C LEU A 531 32.84 -26.29 23.47
N SER A 532 33.44 -27.26 22.78
CA SER A 532 34.85 -27.27 22.39
C SER A 532 35.18 -26.32 21.24
N LYS A 533 34.18 -25.74 20.56
CA LYS A 533 34.30 -24.90 19.36
C LYS A 533 35.01 -25.58 18.17
N ASP A 534 35.17 -26.90 18.20
CA ASP A 534 35.76 -27.70 17.14
C ASP A 534 34.82 -27.90 15.95
N ARG A 535 33.50 -27.78 16.18
CA ARG A 535 32.48 -27.89 15.15
C ARG A 535 31.48 -26.74 15.24
N VAL A 536 31.26 -26.09 14.10
CA VAL A 536 30.17 -25.14 13.90
C VAL A 536 28.92 -25.88 13.47
N ILE A 537 27.82 -25.66 14.18
CA ILE A 537 26.49 -26.24 13.92
C ILE A 537 25.66 -25.28 13.07
N VAL A 538 25.70 -23.99 13.44
CA VAL A 538 25.10 -22.91 12.65
C VAL A 538 26.14 -21.80 12.55
N PHE A 539 26.54 -21.47 11.33
CA PHE A 539 27.44 -20.35 11.05
C PHE A 539 26.71 -19.05 10.69
N ASP A 540 25.46 -19.13 10.23
CA ASP A 540 24.76 -17.95 9.74
C ASP A 540 23.39 -17.84 10.39
N GLY A 541 23.38 -17.29 11.61
CA GLY A 541 22.18 -17.10 12.41
C GLY A 541 21.23 -16.03 11.87
N ALA A 542 20.01 -16.00 12.38
CA ALA A 542 19.03 -14.98 12.02
C ALA A 542 19.52 -13.58 12.39
N ARG A 543 19.26 -12.62 11.50
CA ARG A 543 19.64 -11.22 11.70
C ARG A 543 18.63 -10.50 12.59
N SER A 544 19.14 -9.63 13.46
CA SER A 544 18.33 -8.68 14.22
C SER A 544 18.87 -7.25 14.03
N THR A 545 17.97 -6.33 13.74
CA THR A 545 18.28 -4.92 13.50
C THR A 545 18.65 -4.16 14.78
N LEU A 546 19.22 -2.97 14.59
CA LEU A 546 19.57 -1.99 15.63
C LEU A 546 18.65 -0.76 15.49
N PRO A 547 17.46 -0.73 16.12
CA PRO A 547 16.40 0.22 15.76
C PRO A 547 16.74 1.71 15.92
N PHE A 548 17.61 2.05 16.87
CA PHE A 548 18.12 3.43 17.07
C PHE A 548 19.58 3.61 16.68
N GLY A 549 20.17 2.59 16.07
CA GLY A 549 21.61 2.41 16.04
C GLY A 549 22.22 2.42 17.44
N VAL A 550 23.54 2.44 17.50
CA VAL A 550 24.30 2.67 18.74
C VAL A 550 25.27 3.81 18.48
N CYS A 551 25.02 4.97 19.08
CA CYS A 551 25.87 6.15 18.90
C CYS A 551 27.17 6.03 19.72
N PRO A 552 28.20 6.84 19.39
CA PRO A 552 29.42 6.96 20.20
C PRO A 552 29.13 7.17 21.69
N GLY A 553 29.76 6.36 22.55
CA GLY A 553 29.62 6.39 24.00
C GLY A 553 28.32 5.77 24.55
N GLU A 554 27.45 5.23 23.70
CA GLU A 554 26.19 4.61 24.14
C GLU A 554 26.34 3.10 24.42
N THR A 555 25.57 2.63 25.39
CA THR A 555 25.17 1.22 25.52
C THR A 555 23.68 1.10 25.27
N ARG A 556 23.27 0.16 24.42
CA ARG A 556 21.86 -0.10 24.08
C ARG A 556 21.53 -1.56 24.24
N VAL A 557 20.34 -1.85 24.76
CA VAL A 557 19.80 -3.22 24.82
C VAL A 557 19.03 -3.48 23.53
N ILE A 558 19.42 -4.52 22.82
CA ILE A 558 18.79 -4.95 21.58
C ILE A 558 18.19 -6.33 21.79
N LEU A 559 16.96 -6.52 21.31
CA LEU A 559 16.25 -7.79 21.35
C LEU A 559 16.60 -8.63 20.11
N ALA A 560 17.51 -9.58 20.26
CA ALA A 560 17.93 -10.49 19.21
C ALA A 560 17.01 -11.70 19.11
N GLY A 561 16.49 -12.00 17.92
CA GLY A 561 15.76 -13.24 17.63
C GLY A 561 16.73 -14.39 17.39
N ILE A 562 16.58 -15.50 18.13
CA ILE A 562 17.44 -16.68 18.06
C ILE A 562 16.60 -17.90 17.70
N GLU A 563 17.06 -18.66 16.72
CA GLU A 563 16.58 -20.00 16.39
C GLU A 563 17.56 -21.04 16.97
N ALA A 564 17.04 -21.93 17.83
CA ALA A 564 17.79 -23.06 18.36
C ALA A 564 18.01 -24.11 17.26
N PRO A 565 19.21 -24.72 17.18
CA PRO A 565 19.46 -25.77 16.19
C PRO A 565 18.60 -27.00 16.48
N ARG A 566 18.46 -27.86 15.48
CA ARG A 566 17.81 -29.18 15.64
C ARG A 566 18.73 -30.20 16.33
N GLU A 567 20.02 -29.93 16.38
CA GLU A 567 21.00 -30.77 17.04
C GLU A 567 20.88 -30.63 18.55
N GLU A 568 20.71 -31.76 19.23
CA GLU A 568 20.54 -31.83 20.69
C GLU A 568 21.87 -31.78 21.44
N GLY A 569 21.79 -31.40 22.72
CA GLY A 569 22.93 -31.37 23.64
C GLY A 569 23.27 -29.98 24.14
N ALA A 570 24.30 -29.89 24.99
CA ALA A 570 24.81 -28.62 25.47
C ALA A 570 25.63 -27.94 24.37
N LEU A 571 25.12 -26.85 23.83
CA LEU A 571 25.73 -26.10 22.75
C LEU A 571 26.11 -24.70 23.20
N LEU A 572 27.09 -24.12 22.53
CA LEU A 572 27.52 -22.75 22.76
C LEU A 572 26.84 -21.84 21.73
N LEU A 573 26.06 -20.88 22.22
CA LEU A 573 25.58 -19.75 21.44
C LEU A 573 26.64 -18.65 21.52
N SER A 574 27.13 -18.19 20.37
CA SER A 574 28.08 -17.08 20.27
C SER A 574 27.42 -15.93 19.51
N VAL A 575 27.00 -14.90 20.21
CA VAL A 575 26.33 -13.72 19.65
C VAL A 575 27.37 -12.69 19.22
N SER A 576 27.25 -12.22 17.99
CA SER A 576 28.17 -11.24 17.40
C SER A 576 27.44 -10.16 16.60
N LEU A 577 28.21 -9.19 16.10
CA LEU A 577 27.80 -8.20 15.12
C LEU A 577 28.35 -8.61 13.74
N VAL A 578 27.55 -8.39 12.71
CA VAL A 578 27.96 -8.52 11.31
C VAL A 578 27.72 -7.20 10.61
N GLN A 579 28.70 -6.73 9.84
CA GLN A 579 28.51 -5.66 8.87
C GLN A 579 28.32 -6.27 7.50
N GLU A 580 27.11 -6.16 6.96
CA GLU A 580 26.72 -6.81 5.71
C GLU A 580 27.59 -6.36 4.52
N GLY A 581 28.09 -7.32 3.77
CA GLY A 581 29.02 -7.08 2.66
C GLY A 581 30.42 -6.64 3.08
N CYS A 582 30.75 -6.67 4.39
CA CYS A 582 32.08 -6.31 4.90
C CYS A 582 32.73 -7.48 5.67
N CYS A 583 32.26 -7.77 6.88
CA CYS A 583 32.85 -8.79 7.76
C CYS A 583 31.98 -9.08 8.97
N TRP A 584 32.21 -10.24 9.57
CA TRP A 584 31.84 -10.49 10.97
C TRP A 584 32.81 -9.76 11.90
N PHE A 585 32.32 -9.20 13.01
CA PHE A 585 33.16 -8.37 13.87
C PHE A 585 34.27 -9.20 14.55
N GLU A 586 34.00 -10.47 14.87
CA GLU A 586 34.96 -11.42 15.46
C GLU A 586 36.11 -11.81 14.53
N GLU A 587 35.99 -11.56 13.22
CA GLU A 587 37.11 -11.71 12.27
C GLU A 587 38.13 -10.58 12.45
N LYS A 588 37.78 -9.50 13.15
CA LYS A 588 38.61 -8.33 13.37
C LYS A 588 39.25 -8.41 14.75
N ALA A 589 40.56 -8.15 14.80
CA ALA A 589 41.34 -8.24 16.02
C ALA A 589 40.77 -7.34 17.15
N GLY A 590 40.65 -7.92 18.35
CA GLY A 590 40.24 -7.20 19.56
C GLY A 590 38.74 -7.12 19.80
N PHE A 591 37.90 -7.65 18.90
CA PHE A 591 36.48 -7.88 19.19
C PHE A 591 36.26 -9.30 19.73
N ALA A 592 35.35 -9.45 20.70
CA ALA A 592 34.96 -10.75 21.25
C ALA A 592 33.43 -10.89 21.22
N PRO A 593 32.89 -12.00 20.69
CA PRO A 593 31.45 -12.26 20.75
C PRO A 593 31.01 -12.52 22.20
N ALA A 594 29.71 -12.34 22.45
CA ALA A 594 29.11 -12.65 23.74
C ALA A 594 28.56 -14.08 23.73
N GLU A 595 29.01 -14.92 24.67
CA GLU A 595 28.76 -16.36 24.62
C GLU A 595 27.89 -16.85 25.79
N GLY A 596 27.05 -17.84 25.51
CA GLY A 596 26.19 -18.48 26.50
C GLY A 596 25.98 -19.96 26.17
N VAL A 597 26.09 -20.82 27.18
CA VAL A 597 25.80 -22.26 27.02
C VAL A 597 24.30 -22.50 27.19
N ILE A 598 23.70 -23.24 26.24
CA ILE A 598 22.28 -23.59 26.23
C ILE A 598 22.14 -25.09 25.95
N ALA A 599 21.38 -25.80 26.78
CA ALA A 599 21.02 -27.19 26.56
C ALA A 599 19.85 -27.30 25.58
N ILE A 600 20.10 -27.88 24.40
CA ILE A 600 19.07 -28.15 23.41
C ILE A 600 18.47 -29.53 23.67
N SER A 601 17.16 -29.56 23.94
CA SER A 601 16.40 -30.77 24.25
C SER A 601 15.42 -31.11 23.12
N PRO A 602 15.05 -32.39 22.93
CA PRO A 602 14.02 -32.79 21.97
C PRO A 602 12.69 -32.08 22.27
N THR A 603 11.93 -31.80 21.21
CA THR A 603 10.58 -31.22 21.25
C THR A 603 9.52 -32.18 21.77
#